data_AF-A0A968LPQ4-F1
#
_entry.id   AF-A0A968LPQ4-F1
#
_cell.length_a   1.000
_cell.length_b   1.000
_cell.length_c   1.000
_cell.angle_alpha   90.00
_cell.angle_beta   90.00
_cell.angle_gamma   90.00
#
_symmetry.space_group_name_H-M   'P 1'
#
loop_
_entity.id
_entity.type
_entity.pdbx_description
1 polymer ?
#
loop_
_entity_poly.entity_id
_entity_poly.type
_entity_poly.pdbx_seq_one_letter_code
_entity_poly.pdbx_strand_id
1 'polypeptide(L)'
;MGAGENIAFNEEPQNRVGAYLTQQWLNSPPHRRNILEGKYTHIGIGVYRDARGRSYGVQNFVTRAFEVTPSATRQDLNLQTLSLSARVAGNVEVALFSGSEYLGALEVGGDGRVVTTVPFAPNQEFGLGSRPRGGTGSYLISMTLRSPAAFQSGTLTPRTFGQTVFRDVRAALNARVQRSHVLDLRFSGNRQPVLVFETIGSEDRRVVVRNAAARVICPVSAEKRTVKLAMGGQTYTFTHRFVFDCQTGRILPAAP
;
A
#
# COMPACT_ATOMS: atom_id res chain seq x y z
N MET A 1 8.15 -23.60 3.88
CA MET A 1 7.33 -23.76 2.66
C MET A 1 7.36 -25.21 2.27
N GLY A 2 6.21 -25.80 1.90
CA GLY A 2 6.13 -27.17 1.43
C GLY A 2 5.30 -27.23 0.16
N ALA A 3 5.72 -28.07 -0.78
CA ALA A 3 4.97 -28.40 -1.98
C ALA A 3 4.95 -29.93 -2.14
N GLY A 4 3.84 -30.45 -2.64
CA GLY A 4 3.68 -31.87 -2.97
C GLY A 4 2.93 -32.01 -4.29
N GLU A 5 3.20 -33.09 -5.02
CA GLU A 5 2.54 -33.39 -6.28
C GLU A 5 2.12 -34.86 -6.30
N ASN A 6 0.92 -35.12 -6.79
CA ASN A 6 0.51 -36.44 -7.25
C ASN A 6 0.19 -36.38 -8.73
N ILE A 7 0.58 -37.42 -9.46
CA ILE A 7 0.25 -37.61 -10.88
C ILE A 7 -0.43 -38.96 -11.07
N ALA A 8 -1.39 -39.02 -11.98
CA ALA A 8 -2.09 -40.26 -12.32
C ALA A 8 -2.47 -40.27 -13.80
N PHE A 9 -2.58 -41.47 -14.34
CA PHE A 9 -2.89 -41.73 -15.74
C PHE A 9 -3.89 -42.88 -15.82
N ASN A 10 -4.92 -42.71 -16.64
CA ASN A 10 -5.81 -43.79 -17.06
C ASN A 10 -5.66 -44.01 -18.56
N GLU A 11 -5.29 -45.23 -18.93
CA GLU A 11 -5.17 -45.67 -20.31
C GLU A 11 -6.53 -45.89 -20.98
N GLU A 12 -7.49 -46.44 -20.23
CA GLU A 12 -8.83 -46.66 -20.77
C GLU A 12 -9.73 -45.43 -20.63
N PRO A 13 -10.65 -45.17 -21.59
CA PRO A 13 -11.64 -44.12 -21.48
C PRO A 13 -12.49 -44.26 -20.22
N GLN A 14 -12.36 -43.30 -19.30
CA GLN A 14 -13.18 -43.27 -18.09
C GLN A 14 -14.38 -42.35 -18.24
N ASN A 15 -15.54 -42.81 -17.76
CA ASN A 15 -16.78 -42.00 -17.68
C ASN A 15 -16.78 -41.05 -16.46
N ARG A 16 -16.05 -41.42 -15.39
CA ARG A 16 -15.91 -40.65 -14.14
C ARG A 16 -14.45 -40.39 -13.80
N VAL A 17 -13.76 -39.69 -14.71
CA VAL A 17 -12.31 -39.42 -14.65
C VAL A 17 -11.86 -38.94 -13.26
N GLY A 18 -12.55 -37.96 -12.66
CA GLY A 18 -12.17 -37.42 -11.36
C GLY A 18 -12.22 -38.44 -10.21
N ALA A 19 -13.24 -39.30 -10.19
CA ALA A 19 -13.37 -40.34 -9.16
C ALA A 19 -12.27 -41.41 -9.29
N TYR A 20 -11.97 -41.83 -10.52
CA TYR A 20 -10.91 -42.79 -10.81
C TYR A 20 -9.52 -42.26 -10.43
N LEU A 21 -9.19 -41.03 -10.84
CA LEU A 21 -7.92 -40.40 -10.48
C LEU A 21 -7.79 -40.25 -8.95
N THR A 22 -8.86 -39.83 -8.28
CA THR A 22 -8.89 -39.70 -6.80
C THR A 22 -8.65 -41.06 -6.13
N GLN A 23 -9.30 -42.11 -6.61
CA GLN A 23 -9.13 -43.46 -6.06
C GLN A 23 -7.72 -44.00 -6.30
N GLN A 24 -7.12 -43.76 -7.48
CA GLN A 24 -5.74 -44.12 -7.76
C GLN A 24 -4.75 -43.43 -6.82
N TRP A 25 -4.93 -42.13 -6.56
CA TRP A 25 -4.10 -41.42 -5.59
C TRP A 25 -4.29 -41.93 -4.16
N LEU A 26 -5.53 -42.23 -3.75
CA LEU A 26 -5.78 -42.78 -2.41
C LEU A 26 -5.22 -44.19 -2.23
N ASN A 27 -5.21 -45.01 -3.29
CA ASN A 27 -4.70 -46.38 -3.24
C ASN A 27 -3.17 -46.46 -3.28
N SER A 28 -2.49 -45.40 -3.71
CA SER A 28 -1.03 -45.33 -3.72
C SER A 28 -0.51 -44.75 -2.38
N PRO A 29 0.27 -45.50 -1.57
CA PRO A 29 0.81 -45.00 -0.31
C PRO A 29 1.53 -43.64 -0.39
N PRO A 30 2.43 -43.37 -1.35
CA PRO A 30 3.09 -42.06 -1.45
C PRO A 30 2.11 -40.93 -1.82
N HIS A 31 1.13 -41.19 -2.70
CA HIS A 31 0.14 -40.19 -3.08
C HIS A 31 -0.84 -39.89 -1.94
N ARG A 32 -1.30 -40.94 -1.24
CA ARG A 32 -2.14 -40.85 -0.05
C ARG A 32 -1.46 -40.06 1.05
N ARG A 33 -0.14 -40.23 1.25
CA ARG A 33 0.62 -39.41 2.20
C ARG A 33 0.53 -37.93 1.87
N ASN A 34 0.64 -37.53 0.61
CA ASN A 34 0.47 -36.11 0.21
C ASN A 34 -0.96 -35.62 0.50
N ILE A 35 -2.00 -36.44 0.24
CA ILE A 35 -3.40 -36.09 0.50
C ILE A 35 -3.67 -35.89 2.00
N LEU A 36 -3.07 -36.72 2.86
CA LEU A 36 -3.32 -36.72 4.31
C LEU A 36 -2.35 -35.82 5.11
N GLU A 37 -1.39 -35.19 4.44
CA GLU A 37 -0.37 -34.38 5.08
C GLU A 37 -0.95 -33.03 5.52
N GLY A 38 -1.11 -32.85 6.83
CA GLY A 38 -1.78 -31.69 7.43
C GLY A 38 -1.07 -30.35 7.22
N LYS A 39 0.20 -30.35 6.78
CA LYS A 39 0.91 -29.10 6.46
C LYS A 39 0.41 -28.45 5.16
N TYR A 40 -0.19 -29.21 4.24
CA TYR A 40 -0.74 -28.64 3.00
C TYR A 40 -2.12 -28.06 3.27
N THR A 41 -2.32 -26.80 2.91
CA THR A 41 -3.57 -26.07 3.17
C THR A 41 -4.33 -25.73 1.89
N HIS A 42 -3.69 -25.89 0.72
CA HIS A 42 -4.25 -25.55 -0.58
C HIS A 42 -3.93 -26.64 -1.59
N ILE A 43 -4.84 -26.81 -2.54
CA ILE A 43 -4.77 -27.81 -3.59
C ILE A 43 -5.23 -27.21 -4.92
N GLY A 44 -4.53 -27.56 -6.00
CA GLY A 44 -4.97 -27.34 -7.38
C GLY A 44 -4.99 -28.68 -8.12
N ILE A 45 -6.05 -28.92 -8.89
CA ILE A 45 -6.20 -30.16 -9.67
C ILE A 45 -6.33 -29.80 -11.14
N GLY A 46 -5.48 -30.42 -11.97
CA GLY A 46 -5.55 -30.35 -13.41
C GLY A 46 -5.92 -31.72 -13.97
N VAL A 47 -6.85 -31.74 -14.92
CA VAL A 47 -7.21 -32.96 -15.65
C VAL A 47 -7.17 -32.68 -17.14
N TYR A 48 -6.44 -33.51 -17.88
CA TYR A 48 -6.41 -33.50 -19.33
C TYR A 48 -6.95 -34.81 -19.88
N ARG A 49 -7.77 -34.73 -20.93
CA ARG A 49 -8.25 -35.91 -21.67
C ARG A 49 -7.84 -35.76 -23.13
N ASP A 50 -7.20 -36.77 -23.69
CA ASP A 50 -6.81 -36.74 -25.10
C ASP A 50 -7.88 -37.33 -26.02
N ALA A 51 -7.62 -37.26 -27.33
CA ALA A 51 -8.55 -37.71 -28.37
C ALA A 51 -8.84 -39.23 -28.33
N ARG A 52 -7.99 -40.03 -27.68
CA ARG A 52 -8.20 -41.48 -27.49
C ARG A 52 -9.00 -41.77 -26.22
N GLY A 53 -9.41 -40.73 -25.50
CA GLY A 53 -10.17 -40.84 -24.26
C GLY A 53 -9.31 -41.11 -23.02
N ARG A 54 -7.99 -41.21 -23.16
CA ARG A 54 -7.03 -41.35 -22.04
C ARG A 54 -7.09 -40.11 -21.16
N SER A 55 -6.89 -40.28 -19.86
CA SER A 55 -6.91 -39.15 -18.93
C SER A 55 -5.63 -39.05 -18.11
N TYR A 56 -5.21 -37.81 -17.88
CA TYR A 56 -4.02 -37.44 -17.12
C TYR A 56 -4.49 -36.51 -16.01
N GLY A 57 -4.11 -36.82 -14.77
CA GLY A 57 -4.43 -36.02 -13.61
C GLY A 57 -3.17 -35.55 -12.92
N VAL A 58 -3.15 -34.28 -12.50
CA VAL A 58 -2.19 -33.74 -11.55
C VAL A 58 -2.92 -33.14 -10.37
N GLN A 59 -2.36 -33.34 -9.18
CA GLN A 59 -2.82 -32.75 -7.93
C GLN A 59 -1.62 -32.08 -7.26
N ASN A 60 -1.63 -30.75 -7.24
CA ASN A 60 -0.59 -29.94 -6.62
C ASN A 60 -1.05 -29.46 -5.26
N PHE A 61 -0.22 -29.66 -4.26
CA PHE A 61 -0.42 -29.25 -2.88
C PHE A 61 0.59 -28.18 -2.50
N VAL A 62 0.13 -27.15 -1.80
CA VAL A 62 1.02 -26.11 -1.28
C VAL A 62 0.62 -25.70 0.14
N THR A 63 1.62 -25.32 0.93
CA THR A 63 1.43 -24.54 2.16
C THR A 63 1.63 -23.07 1.83
N ARG A 64 0.80 -22.18 2.41
CA ARG A 64 1.04 -20.74 2.32
C ARG A 64 2.42 -20.39 2.91
N ALA A 65 3.09 -19.43 2.29
CA ALA A 65 4.37 -18.93 2.77
C ALA A 65 4.23 -18.12 4.07
N PHE A 66 3.09 -17.45 4.20
CA PHE A 66 2.69 -16.66 5.35
C PHE A 66 1.16 -16.71 5.46
N GLU A 67 0.66 -16.56 6.68
CA GLU A 67 -0.74 -16.27 6.95
C GLU A 67 -0.92 -14.77 7.14
N VAL A 68 -2.07 -14.26 6.70
CA VAL A 68 -2.49 -12.89 6.95
C VAL A 68 -3.77 -12.90 7.78
N THR A 69 -3.75 -12.18 8.89
CA THR A 69 -4.93 -11.92 9.71
C THR A 69 -5.34 -10.47 9.51
N PRO A 70 -6.34 -10.19 8.65
CA PRO A 70 -6.82 -8.84 8.47
C PRO A 70 -7.86 -8.49 9.55
N SER A 71 -7.82 -7.25 10.03
CA SER A 71 -8.83 -6.69 10.93
C SER A 71 -9.17 -5.27 10.50
N ALA A 72 -10.45 -4.99 10.32
CA ALA A 72 -10.93 -3.66 10.00
C ALA A 72 -11.59 -3.02 11.23
N THR A 73 -11.24 -1.77 11.52
CA THR A 73 -11.86 -1.01 12.62
C THR A 73 -12.22 0.38 12.13
N ARG A 74 -13.44 0.82 12.43
CA ARG A 74 -13.83 2.21 12.20
C ARG A 74 -13.16 3.09 13.24
N GLN A 75 -12.43 4.11 12.78
CA GLN A 75 -11.72 5.05 13.63
C GLN A 75 -11.91 6.46 13.09
N ASP A 76 -12.16 7.39 14.00
CA ASP A 76 -12.11 8.82 13.69
C ASP A 76 -10.65 9.27 13.80
N LEU A 77 -10.00 9.44 12.65
CA LEU A 77 -8.59 9.79 12.59
C LEU A 77 -8.41 11.30 12.62
N ASN A 78 -7.56 11.78 13.52
CA ASN A 78 -7.12 13.17 13.54
C ASN A 78 -6.04 13.37 12.48
N LEU A 79 -6.46 13.67 11.25
CA LEU A 79 -5.53 14.02 10.19
C LEU A 79 -5.21 15.49 10.29
N GLN A 80 -3.92 15.77 10.41
CA GLN A 80 -3.43 17.12 10.50
C GLN A 80 -2.43 17.40 9.42
N THR A 81 -2.65 18.51 8.75
CA THR A 81 -1.74 19.03 7.76
C THR A 81 -1.42 20.48 8.07
N LEU A 82 -0.17 20.84 7.77
CA LEU A 82 0.24 22.21 7.74
C LEU A 82 0.17 22.67 6.29
N SER A 83 -0.73 23.62 6.02
CA SER A 83 -0.81 24.29 4.72
C SER A 83 -0.03 25.60 4.77
N LEU A 84 0.88 25.78 3.82
CA LEU A 84 1.69 26.97 3.64
C LEU A 84 1.34 27.59 2.29
N SER A 85 1.13 28.91 2.25
CA SER A 85 0.94 29.62 1.00
C SER A 85 1.58 31.00 1.04
N ALA A 86 2.07 31.45 -0.11
CA ALA A 86 2.65 32.78 -0.28
C ALA A 86 2.47 33.24 -1.73
N ARG A 87 2.56 34.55 -1.93
CA ARG A 87 2.86 35.19 -3.22
C ARG A 87 4.36 35.32 -3.37
N VAL A 88 4.86 35.07 -4.56
CA VAL A 88 6.28 35.11 -4.89
C VAL A 88 6.52 36.27 -5.85
N ALA A 89 7.53 37.09 -5.59
CA ALA A 89 7.96 38.18 -6.44
C ALA A 89 9.27 37.85 -7.17
N GLY A 90 9.37 38.28 -8.42
CA GLY A 90 10.57 38.08 -9.24
C GLY A 90 10.67 36.68 -9.87
N ASN A 91 11.72 36.49 -10.68
CA ASN A 91 11.96 35.24 -11.42
C ASN A 91 12.82 34.28 -10.59
N VAL A 92 12.18 33.56 -9.67
CA VAL A 92 12.84 32.65 -8.73
C VAL A 92 12.31 31.22 -8.85
N GLU A 93 13.13 30.29 -8.39
CA GLU A 93 12.71 28.95 -7.98
C GLU A 93 12.41 28.95 -6.48
N VAL A 94 11.39 28.19 -6.08
CA VAL A 94 10.98 28.06 -4.69
C VAL A 94 11.14 26.63 -4.24
N ALA A 95 11.54 26.44 -2.99
CA ALA A 95 11.65 25.13 -2.38
C ALA A 95 11.16 25.14 -0.93
N LEU A 96 10.71 23.97 -0.49
CA LEU A 96 10.29 23.69 0.87
C LEU A 96 11.45 23.10 1.67
N PHE A 97 11.55 23.54 2.93
CA PHE A 97 12.56 23.07 3.86
C PHE A 97 11.95 22.59 5.18
N SER A 98 12.64 21.66 5.83
CA SER A 98 12.43 21.24 7.21
C SER A 98 13.69 21.55 8.01
N GLY A 99 13.69 22.65 8.78
CA GLY A 99 14.94 23.25 9.26
C GLY A 99 15.86 23.60 8.07
N SER A 100 17.04 22.99 8.01
CA SER A 100 17.99 23.14 6.89
C SER A 100 17.85 22.06 5.80
N GLU A 101 16.98 21.06 6.00
CA GLU A 101 16.79 19.94 5.07
C GLU A 101 15.92 20.37 3.88
N TYR A 102 16.39 20.12 2.66
CA TYR A 102 15.62 20.34 1.44
C TYR A 102 14.58 19.24 1.26
N LEU A 103 13.30 19.60 1.24
CA LEU A 103 12.19 18.66 1.06
C LEU A 103 11.72 18.55 -0.40
N GLY A 104 11.99 19.56 -1.23
CA GLY A 104 11.61 19.55 -2.64
C GLY A 104 11.36 20.94 -3.21
N ALA A 105 11.46 21.04 -4.54
CA ALA A 105 11.05 22.22 -5.29
C ALA A 105 9.52 22.33 -5.29
N LEU A 106 9.03 23.57 -5.24
CA LEU A 106 7.61 23.87 -5.31
C LEU A 106 7.29 24.56 -6.64
N GLU A 107 6.15 24.19 -7.22
CA GLU A 107 5.63 24.88 -8.38
C GLU A 107 5.13 26.28 -7.99
N VAL A 108 5.50 27.26 -8.81
CA VAL A 108 5.00 28.63 -8.72
C VAL A 108 3.92 28.78 -9.80
N GLY A 109 2.68 28.99 -9.38
CA GLY A 109 1.57 29.23 -10.29
C GLY A 109 1.79 30.48 -11.15
N GLY A 110 1.09 30.57 -12.29
CA GLY A 110 1.22 31.71 -13.21
C GLY A 110 0.89 33.08 -12.60
N ASP A 111 0.14 33.09 -11.49
CA ASP A 111 -0.18 34.28 -10.70
C ASP A 111 0.86 34.56 -9.58
N GLY A 112 2.00 33.85 -9.58
CA GLY A 112 3.04 33.93 -8.57
C GLY A 112 2.66 33.26 -7.25
N ARG A 113 1.57 32.48 -7.18
CA ARG A 113 1.15 31.80 -5.96
C ARG A 113 1.90 30.49 -5.78
N VAL A 114 2.38 30.24 -4.57
CA VAL A 114 2.87 28.94 -4.13
C VAL A 114 1.96 28.44 -3.02
N VAL A 115 1.56 27.18 -3.12
CA VAL A 115 0.79 26.48 -2.09
C VAL A 115 1.40 25.10 -1.89
N THR A 116 1.67 24.73 -0.65
CA THR A 116 2.11 23.38 -0.30
C THR A 116 1.42 22.92 0.98
N THR A 117 1.30 21.61 1.12
CA THR A 117 0.72 20.98 2.30
C THR A 117 1.61 19.84 2.73
N VAL A 118 2.01 19.84 3.99
CA VAL A 118 2.82 18.78 4.59
C VAL A 118 2.06 18.08 5.71
N PRO A 119 2.35 16.80 6.00
CA PRO A 119 1.89 16.16 7.22
C PRO A 119 2.32 16.99 8.44
N PHE A 120 1.44 17.11 9.43
CA PHE A 120 1.82 17.71 10.70
C PHE A 120 2.89 16.85 11.39
N ALA A 121 3.98 17.50 11.80
CA ALA A 121 4.96 16.96 12.70
C ALA A 121 5.10 17.94 13.88
N PRO A 122 4.94 17.50 15.14
CA PRO A 122 4.96 18.41 16.29
C PRO A 122 6.34 19.04 16.48
N ASN A 123 6.39 20.33 16.81
CA ASN A 123 7.61 21.12 17.04
C ASN A 123 8.58 21.21 15.84
N GLN A 124 8.15 20.78 14.66
CA GLN A 124 8.93 20.80 13.44
C GLN A 124 8.97 22.21 12.84
N GLU A 125 10.15 22.63 12.40
CA GLU A 125 10.31 23.89 11.68
C GLU A 125 10.22 23.65 10.17
N PHE A 126 9.41 24.44 9.49
CA PHE A 126 9.26 24.45 8.04
C PHE A 126 9.63 25.83 7.50
N GLY A 127 10.25 25.85 6.32
CA GLY A 127 10.65 27.09 5.67
C GLY A 127 10.41 27.10 4.17
N LEU A 128 10.21 28.30 3.62
CA LEU A 128 10.25 28.53 2.18
C LEU A 128 11.56 29.23 1.83
N GLY A 129 12.29 28.61 0.92
CA GLY A 129 13.52 29.15 0.35
C GLY A 129 13.32 29.56 -1.10
N SER A 130 14.08 30.56 -1.53
CA SER A 130 14.10 31.00 -2.92
C SER A 130 15.52 31.13 -3.45
N ARG A 131 15.69 30.95 -4.76
CA ARG A 131 16.92 31.27 -5.49
C ARG A 131 16.58 31.80 -6.88
N PRO A 132 17.44 32.58 -7.54
CA PRO A 132 17.24 32.98 -8.93
C PRO A 132 17.02 31.76 -9.84
N ARG A 133 16.02 31.83 -10.72
CA ARG A 133 15.74 30.73 -11.65
C ARG A 133 16.93 30.50 -12.59
N GLY A 134 17.38 29.26 -12.72
CA GLY A 134 18.59 28.90 -13.47
C GLY A 134 19.92 29.25 -12.77
N GLY A 135 19.87 29.76 -11.55
CA GLY A 135 21.07 29.99 -10.73
C GLY A 135 21.60 28.69 -10.12
N THR A 136 22.93 28.62 -9.93
CA THR A 136 23.62 27.45 -9.35
C THR A 136 23.82 27.53 -7.83
N GLY A 137 23.37 28.62 -7.20
CA GLY A 137 23.51 28.86 -5.75
C GLY A 137 22.50 28.11 -4.88
N SER A 138 22.75 28.15 -3.57
CA SER A 138 21.85 27.65 -2.53
C SER A 138 20.56 28.46 -2.44
N TYR A 139 19.49 27.83 -1.98
CA TYR A 139 18.27 28.55 -1.62
C TYR A 139 18.50 29.40 -0.37
N LEU A 140 18.06 30.65 -0.42
CA LEU A 140 17.97 31.51 0.74
C LEU A 140 16.60 31.31 1.41
N ILE A 141 16.60 30.76 2.62
CA ILE A 141 15.39 30.60 3.44
C ILE A 141 15.03 31.97 4.03
N SER A 142 13.94 32.57 3.58
CA SER A 142 13.49 33.90 4.01
C SER A 142 12.11 33.90 4.66
N MET A 143 11.49 32.72 4.77
CA MET A 143 10.26 32.49 5.52
C MET A 143 10.39 31.20 6.32
N THR A 144 10.01 31.25 7.60
CA THR A 144 10.00 30.10 8.51
C THR A 144 8.72 30.05 9.33
N LEU A 145 8.36 28.86 9.78
CA LEU A 145 7.26 28.60 10.69
C LEU A 145 7.57 27.34 11.50
N ARG A 146 7.29 27.39 12.80
CA ARG A 146 7.31 26.20 13.65
C ARG A 146 5.90 25.70 13.87
N SER A 147 5.66 24.42 13.63
CA SER A 147 4.40 23.77 13.98
C SER A 147 4.26 23.70 15.51
N PRO A 148 3.03 23.83 16.05
CA PRO A 148 2.80 23.68 17.48
C PRO A 148 3.11 22.25 17.95
N ALA A 149 3.33 22.09 19.25
CA ALA A 149 3.45 20.76 19.87
C ALA A 149 2.11 20.00 19.86
N ALA A 150 1.01 20.76 19.98
CA ALA A 150 -0.33 20.22 20.11
C ALA A 150 -1.16 20.37 18.83
N PHE A 151 -2.07 19.43 18.67
CA PHE A 151 -2.86 19.17 17.48
C PHE A 151 -4.13 20.06 17.46
N GLN A 152 -4.02 21.36 17.17
CA GLN A 152 -5.17 22.30 17.12
C GLN A 152 -5.26 23.07 15.79
N SER A 153 -6.42 23.02 15.13
CA SER A 153 -6.63 23.79 13.90
C SER A 153 -6.54 25.28 14.15
N GLY A 154 -5.98 26.02 13.20
CA GLY A 154 -5.94 27.47 13.29
C GLY A 154 -4.94 28.10 12.34
N THR A 155 -5.04 29.42 12.22
CA THR A 155 -4.04 30.22 11.52
C THR A 155 -2.78 30.28 12.36
N LEU A 156 -1.64 30.02 11.72
CA LEU A 156 -0.33 30.19 12.32
C LEU A 156 0.30 31.48 11.77
N THR A 157 1.29 32.01 12.49
CA THR A 157 2.00 33.23 12.09
C THR A 157 3.42 32.87 11.61
N PRO A 158 3.60 32.75 10.29
CA PRO A 158 4.92 32.70 9.67
C PRO A 158 5.78 33.90 10.05
N ARG A 159 7.09 33.67 10.20
CA ARG A 159 8.07 34.75 10.27
C ARG A 159 8.74 34.88 8.91
N THR A 160 8.83 36.11 8.43
CA THR A 160 9.58 36.46 7.22
C THR A 160 10.72 37.39 7.61
N PHE A 161 11.85 37.31 6.91
CA PHE A 161 13.06 38.06 7.25
C PHE A 161 13.68 38.70 6.00
N GLY A 162 14.18 39.94 6.13
CA GLY A 162 14.81 40.71 5.06
C GLY A 162 13.82 41.38 4.09
N GLN A 163 14.31 41.94 2.97
CA GLN A 163 13.44 42.32 1.85
C GLN A 163 12.96 41.04 1.16
N THR A 164 11.69 40.72 1.33
CA THR A 164 11.18 39.36 1.08
C THR A 164 10.61 39.17 -0.31
N VAL A 165 11.15 38.16 -0.98
CA VAL A 165 10.61 37.53 -2.21
C VAL A 165 9.20 36.95 -1.95
N PHE A 166 8.90 36.57 -0.71
CA PHE A 166 7.60 36.05 -0.29
C PHE A 166 6.71 37.15 0.32
N ARG A 167 5.50 37.30 -0.21
CA ARG A 167 4.45 38.23 0.23
C ARG A 167 3.17 37.45 0.57
N ASP A 168 2.24 38.11 1.26
CA ASP A 168 0.93 37.52 1.62
C ASP A 168 1.04 36.12 2.24
N VAL A 169 2.07 35.91 3.06
CA VAL A 169 2.37 34.59 3.60
C VAL A 169 1.28 34.19 4.59
N ARG A 170 0.69 33.02 4.37
CA ARG A 170 -0.33 32.44 5.23
C ARG A 170 0.08 31.02 5.56
N ALA A 171 -0.13 30.65 6.82
CA ALA A 171 -0.04 29.28 7.26
C ALA A 171 -1.27 28.93 8.07
N ALA A 172 -1.76 27.72 7.88
CA ALA A 172 -2.87 27.18 8.65
C ALA A 172 -2.58 25.73 9.01
N LEU A 173 -2.79 25.40 10.28
CA LEU A 173 -2.95 24.01 10.68
C LEU A 173 -4.39 23.61 10.39
N ASN A 174 -4.54 22.67 9.48
CA ASN A 174 -5.82 22.06 9.19
C ASN A 174 -5.89 20.76 9.97
N ALA A 175 -6.71 20.76 11.02
CA ALA A 175 -7.10 19.53 11.69
C ALA A 175 -8.45 19.11 11.16
N ARG A 176 -8.52 17.90 10.61
CA ARG A 176 -9.80 17.28 10.30
C ARG A 176 -9.90 15.96 11.02
N VAL A 177 -11.00 15.78 11.72
CA VAL A 177 -11.44 14.44 12.10
C VAL A 177 -11.97 13.80 10.83
N GLN A 178 -11.26 12.79 10.34
CA GLN A 178 -11.68 12.03 9.18
C GLN A 178 -12.09 10.65 9.63
N ARG A 179 -13.41 10.41 9.59
CA ARG A 179 -13.97 9.08 9.78
C ARG A 179 -13.42 8.16 8.71
N SER A 180 -12.72 7.12 9.15
CA SER A 180 -12.03 6.18 8.29
C SER A 180 -12.26 4.76 8.79
N HIS A 181 -12.15 3.79 7.91
CA HIS A 181 -11.89 2.42 8.32
C HIS A 181 -10.40 2.14 8.18
N VAL A 182 -9.82 1.60 9.23
CA VAL A 182 -8.43 1.21 9.30
C VAL A 182 -8.36 -0.29 9.17
N LEU A 183 -7.74 -0.75 8.09
CA LEU A 183 -7.42 -2.16 7.87
C LEU A 183 -6.01 -2.41 8.37
N ASP A 184 -5.90 -3.11 9.49
CA ASP A 184 -4.65 -3.65 9.99
C ASP A 184 -4.47 -5.07 9.43
N LEU A 185 -3.30 -5.32 8.84
CA LEU A 185 -2.88 -6.62 8.32
C LEU A 185 -1.75 -7.12 9.18
N ARG A 186 -1.92 -8.26 9.85
CA ARG A 186 -0.85 -8.93 10.59
C ARG A 186 -0.39 -10.17 9.84
N PHE A 187 0.93 -10.34 9.74
CA PHE A 187 1.54 -11.45 9.03
C PHE A 187 2.22 -12.41 10.02
N SER A 188 2.07 -13.71 9.78
CA SER A 188 2.81 -14.75 10.50
C SER A 188 3.35 -15.79 9.52
N GLY A 189 4.50 -16.40 9.83
CA GLY A 189 5.13 -17.39 8.95
C GLY A 189 6.63 -17.20 8.79
N ASN A 190 7.27 -18.12 8.05
CA ASN A 190 8.72 -18.23 8.01
C ASN A 190 9.26 -17.74 6.65
N ARG A 191 10.03 -16.64 6.73
CA ARG A 191 10.99 -16.13 5.73
C ARG A 191 10.39 -15.71 4.39
N GLN A 192 9.89 -14.48 4.27
CA GLN A 192 10.10 -13.53 3.16
C GLN A 192 9.46 -12.17 3.53
N PRO A 193 9.96 -11.02 3.03
CA PRO A 193 9.27 -9.75 3.21
C PRO A 193 7.96 -9.77 2.42
N VAL A 194 6.83 -9.71 3.14
CA VAL A 194 5.52 -9.50 2.53
C VAL A 194 5.47 -8.06 2.01
N LEU A 195 5.16 -7.92 0.74
CA LEU A 195 4.89 -6.65 0.11
C LEU A 195 3.39 -6.46 0.04
N VAL A 196 2.94 -5.28 0.43
CA VAL A 196 1.53 -4.91 0.40
C VAL A 196 1.38 -3.78 -0.59
N PHE A 197 0.49 -3.97 -1.55
CA PHE A 197 0.11 -2.98 -2.53
C PHE A 197 -1.36 -2.65 -2.35
N GLU A 198 -1.66 -1.36 -2.44
CA GLU A 198 -3.00 -0.80 -2.42
C GLU A 198 -3.24 -0.10 -3.75
N THR A 199 -4.30 -0.48 -4.46
CA THR A 199 -4.71 0.20 -5.68
C THR A 199 -5.65 1.36 -5.32
N ILE A 200 -5.27 2.58 -5.69
CA ILE A 200 -6.09 3.79 -5.59
C ILE A 200 -6.27 4.34 -7.00
N GLY A 201 -7.50 4.35 -7.50
CA GLY A 201 -7.74 4.63 -8.92
C GLY A 201 -7.08 3.58 -9.81
N SER A 202 -6.20 4.01 -10.73
CA SER A 202 -5.44 3.13 -11.63
C SER A 202 -4.02 2.80 -11.14
N GLU A 203 -3.59 3.35 -10.01
CA GLU A 203 -2.20 3.23 -9.55
C GLU A 203 -2.08 2.30 -8.35
N ASP A 204 -1.06 1.44 -8.38
CA ASP A 204 -0.66 0.61 -7.25
C ASP A 204 0.35 1.38 -6.39
N ARG A 205 -0.01 1.60 -5.13
CA ARG A 205 0.86 2.21 -4.12
C ARG A 205 1.39 1.14 -3.17
N ARG A 206 2.70 1.15 -2.92
CA ARG A 206 3.30 0.29 -1.88
C ARG A 206 2.95 0.80 -0.49
N VAL A 207 2.40 -0.07 0.35
CA VAL A 207 2.09 0.19 1.75
C VAL A 207 3.32 -0.15 2.59
N VAL A 208 3.64 0.74 3.54
CA VAL A 208 4.78 0.53 4.45
C VAL A 208 4.44 -0.61 5.42
N VAL A 209 5.32 -1.59 5.49
CA VAL A 209 5.23 -2.72 6.43
C VAL A 209 6.19 -2.48 7.59
N ARG A 210 5.70 -2.57 8.83
CA ARG A 210 6.49 -2.43 10.07
C ARG A 210 6.15 -3.58 11.01
N ASN A 211 7.17 -4.25 11.55
CA ASN A 211 7.01 -5.32 12.54
C ASN A 211 5.98 -6.40 12.11
N ALA A 212 6.10 -6.88 10.87
CA ALA A 212 5.18 -7.85 10.27
C ALA A 212 3.70 -7.41 10.27
N ALA A 213 3.46 -6.09 10.23
CA ALA A 213 2.14 -5.51 10.07
C ALA A 213 2.12 -4.41 9.02
N ALA A 214 1.00 -4.28 8.32
CA ALA A 214 0.73 -3.18 7.42
C ALA A 214 -0.60 -2.54 7.78
N ARG A 215 -0.73 -1.23 7.53
CA ARG A 215 -1.96 -0.49 7.78
C ARG A 215 -2.41 0.22 6.51
N VAL A 216 -3.65 -0.02 6.14
CA VAL A 216 -4.35 0.67 5.07
C VAL A 216 -5.43 1.54 5.69
N ILE A 217 -5.35 2.85 5.45
CA ILE A 217 -6.31 3.83 5.94
C ILE A 217 -7.24 4.19 4.79
N CYS A 218 -8.52 3.84 4.91
CA CYS A 218 -9.51 4.27 3.94
C CYS A 218 -10.54 5.24 4.55
N PRO A 219 -10.63 6.48 4.04
CA PRO A 219 -11.74 7.38 4.30
C PRO A 219 -13.11 6.75 4.06
N VAL A 220 -14.08 6.98 4.95
CA VAL A 220 -15.47 6.55 4.68
C VAL A 220 -15.98 7.25 3.44
N SER A 221 -16.13 6.48 2.36
CA SER A 221 -16.47 6.95 1.02
C SER A 221 -16.98 5.78 0.18
N ALA A 222 -17.51 6.05 -1.02
CA ALA A 222 -17.91 4.99 -1.97
C ALA A 222 -16.71 4.28 -2.63
N GLU A 223 -15.48 4.67 -2.30
CA GLU A 223 -14.25 4.08 -2.83
C GLU A 223 -14.12 2.60 -2.41
N LYS A 224 -13.52 1.80 -3.29
CA LYS A 224 -13.12 0.42 -2.99
C LYS A 224 -11.64 0.28 -3.31
N ARG A 225 -10.87 -0.23 -2.35
CA ARG A 225 -9.42 -0.41 -2.49
C ARG A 225 -9.09 -1.86 -2.71
N THR A 226 -8.39 -2.15 -3.80
CA THR A 226 -7.84 -3.50 -3.99
C THR A 226 -6.55 -3.58 -3.20
N VAL A 227 -6.47 -4.54 -2.28
CA VAL A 227 -5.25 -4.84 -1.55
C VAL A 227 -4.67 -6.13 -2.08
N LYS A 228 -3.41 -6.07 -2.52
CA LYS A 228 -2.67 -7.20 -3.09
C LYS A 228 -1.45 -7.47 -2.22
N LEU A 229 -1.24 -8.72 -1.84
CA LEU A 229 -0.09 -9.14 -1.07
C LEU A 229 0.81 -9.98 -1.96
N ALA A 230 2.09 -9.61 -2.03
CA ALA A 230 3.10 -10.34 -2.76
C ALA A 230 4.23 -10.76 -1.83
N MET A 231 4.98 -11.78 -2.22
CA MET A 231 6.29 -12.05 -1.63
C MET A 231 7.36 -11.28 -2.40
N GLY A 232 8.35 -10.73 -1.70
CA GLY A 232 9.46 -10.00 -2.31
C GLY A 232 10.54 -10.90 -2.92
N GLY A 233 10.96 -10.59 -4.15
CA GLY A 233 12.00 -11.30 -4.92
C GLY A 233 12.36 -10.52 -6.19
N GLN A 234 12.82 -11.20 -7.25
CA GLN A 234 13.04 -10.55 -8.57
C GLN A 234 11.74 -10.23 -9.32
N THR A 235 10.66 -10.95 -9.03
CA THR A 235 9.31 -10.72 -9.55
C THR A 235 8.28 -10.84 -8.43
N TYR A 236 7.19 -10.08 -8.54
CA TYR A 236 6.10 -10.14 -7.56
C TYR A 236 5.14 -11.27 -7.93
N THR A 237 5.05 -12.29 -7.08
CA THR A 237 3.94 -13.24 -7.14
C THR A 237 2.90 -12.83 -6.12
N PHE A 238 1.73 -12.39 -6.61
CA PHE A 238 0.60 -12.07 -5.75
C PHE A 238 0.01 -13.35 -5.18
N THR A 239 -0.05 -13.43 -3.85
CA THR A 239 -0.53 -14.60 -3.11
C THR A 239 -1.93 -14.39 -2.56
N HIS A 240 -2.29 -13.13 -2.29
CA HIS A 240 -3.60 -12.76 -1.78
C HIS A 240 -4.07 -11.50 -2.49
N ARG A 241 -5.37 -11.46 -2.78
CA ARG A 241 -6.05 -10.29 -3.30
C ARG A 241 -7.44 -10.23 -2.69
N PHE A 242 -7.79 -9.06 -2.17
CA PHE A 242 -9.12 -8.79 -1.68
C PHE A 242 -9.47 -7.32 -1.89
N VAL A 243 -10.75 -6.99 -1.74
CA VAL A 243 -11.26 -5.63 -1.87
C VAL A 243 -11.66 -5.13 -0.48
N PHE A 244 -11.09 -4.00 -0.07
CA PHE A 244 -11.50 -3.29 1.13
C PHE A 244 -12.54 -2.23 0.76
N ASP A 245 -13.78 -2.44 1.18
CA ASP A 245 -14.89 -1.52 0.96
C ASP A 245 -14.82 -0.39 1.99
N CYS A 246 -14.50 0.82 1.52
CA CYS A 246 -14.31 1.97 2.38
C CYS A 246 -15.61 2.54 2.94
N GLN A 247 -16.76 2.20 2.37
CA GLN A 247 -18.04 2.64 2.90
C GLN A 247 -18.38 1.84 4.15
N THR A 248 -18.26 0.51 4.03
CA THR A 248 -18.74 -0.43 5.03
C THR A 248 -17.65 -0.90 5.99
N GLY A 249 -16.38 -0.81 5.61
CA GLY A 249 -15.25 -1.39 6.33
C GLY A 249 -15.15 -2.91 6.16
N ARG A 250 -15.90 -3.48 5.21
CA ARG A 250 -15.90 -4.92 4.94
C ARG A 250 -14.74 -5.30 4.04
N ILE A 251 -14.21 -6.49 4.28
CA ILE A 251 -13.25 -7.15 3.41
C ILE A 251 -14.04 -8.10 2.52
N LEU A 252 -13.99 -7.86 1.22
CA LEU A 252 -14.69 -8.64 0.22
C LEU A 252 -13.66 -9.49 -0.55
N PRO A 253 -14.03 -10.72 -0.97
CA PRO A 253 -13.19 -11.47 -1.89
C PRO A 253 -12.97 -10.65 -3.17
N ALA A 254 -11.76 -10.71 -3.73
CA ALA A 254 -11.55 -10.18 -5.07
C ALA A 254 -12.37 -10.99 -6.07
N ALA A 255 -12.92 -10.33 -7.10
CA ALA A 255 -13.50 -11.04 -8.22
C ALA A 255 -12.43 -11.95 -8.85
N PRO A 256 -12.79 -13.17 -9.27
CA PRO A 256 -11.88 -14.10 -9.94
C PRO A 256 -11.31 -13.51 -11.24
#